data_AF-A0A2D7WFL7-F1
#
_entry.id   AF-A0A2D7WFL7-F1
#
_cell.length_a   1.000
_cell.length_b   1.000
_cell.length_c   1.000
_cell.angle_alpha   90.00
_cell.angle_beta   90.00
_cell.angle_gamma   90.00
#
_symmetry.space_group_name_H-M   'P 1'
#
loop_
_entity.id
_entity.type
_entity.pdbx_description
1 polymer ?
#
loop_
_entity_poly.entity_id
_entity_poly.type
_entity_poly.pdbx_seq_one_letter_code
_entity_poly.pdbx_strand_id
1 'polypeptide(L)'
;MRRSKEDAEATRESLLGAAEQMFAEQGIHNTRLSDVAKAVGVTRGAIYWHFKNKDELISAIIDRLSTPLETAMQALLKEAASGTMTLDALAETLVFSYQRLLEVPAAEKITRFAMRYSLCNESPVVSAQLTRNRDQNIARLTQIIGYAQQHELVRKDRSARQLALYIRAHIMGIYHQHLSSSELYPNGLEDIRLSINLLFEGLKADA
;
A
#
# COMPACT_ATOMS: atom_id res chain seq x y z
N MET A 1 -30.88 16.15 17.04
CA MET A 1 -29.77 17.03 16.63
C MET A 1 -29.07 16.36 15.44
N ARG A 2 -29.08 16.98 14.25
CA ARG A 2 -28.43 16.43 13.05
C ARG A 2 -26.94 16.73 13.17
N ARG A 3 -26.10 15.70 13.40
CA ARG A 3 -24.63 15.84 13.34
C ARG A 3 -24.27 16.47 11.99
N SER A 4 -23.37 17.45 11.99
CA SER A 4 -22.90 18.05 10.76
C SER A 4 -22.15 17.00 9.94
N LYS A 5 -21.99 17.22 8.63
CA LYS A 5 -21.17 16.32 7.79
C LYS A 5 -19.72 16.26 8.30
N GLU A 6 -19.23 17.37 8.85
CA GLU A 6 -17.91 17.48 9.45
C GLU A 6 -17.79 16.66 10.73
N ASP A 7 -18.81 16.67 11.61
CA ASP A 7 -18.82 15.86 12.84
C ASP A 7 -18.82 14.36 12.53
N ALA A 8 -19.55 13.98 11.47
CA ALA A 8 -19.59 12.60 10.99
C ALA A 8 -18.23 12.17 10.45
N GLU A 9 -17.56 13.01 9.66
CA GLU A 9 -16.22 12.70 9.13
C GLU A 9 -15.19 12.61 10.26
N ALA A 10 -15.18 13.56 11.21
CA ALA A 10 -14.30 13.52 12.37
C ALA A 10 -14.49 12.26 13.23
N THR A 11 -15.74 11.80 13.38
CA THR A 11 -16.05 10.55 14.07
C THR A 11 -15.50 9.35 13.29
N ARG A 12 -15.68 9.33 11.97
CA ARG A 12 -15.16 8.27 11.09
C ARG A 12 -13.65 8.14 11.20
N GLU A 13 -12.95 9.27 11.14
CA GLU A 13 -11.49 9.34 11.24
C GLU A 13 -11.00 8.84 12.60
N SER A 14 -11.68 9.21 13.69
CA SER A 14 -11.36 8.73 15.03
C SER A 14 -11.56 7.22 15.16
N LEU A 15 -12.61 6.67 14.55
CA LEU A 15 -12.86 5.22 14.50
C LEU A 15 -11.78 4.48 13.70
N LEU A 16 -11.32 5.03 12.58
CA LEU A 16 -10.24 4.46 11.79
C LEU A 16 -8.92 4.45 12.57
N GLY A 17 -8.56 5.56 13.21
CA GLY A 17 -7.35 5.64 14.04
C GLY A 17 -7.35 4.65 15.21
N ALA A 18 -8.48 4.53 15.92
CA ALA A 18 -8.60 3.55 17.01
C ALA A 18 -8.50 2.11 16.49
N ALA A 19 -9.14 1.80 15.36
CA ALA A 19 -9.06 0.47 14.76
C ALA A 19 -7.65 0.12 14.28
N GLU A 20 -6.92 1.07 13.68
CA GLU A 20 -5.51 0.91 13.29
C GLU A 20 -4.64 0.57 14.48
N GLN A 21 -4.77 1.31 15.59
CA GLN A 21 -4.02 1.04 16.82
C GLN A 21 -4.33 -0.35 17.37
N MET A 22 -5.61 -0.71 17.46
CA MET A 22 -6.01 -2.05 17.94
C MET A 22 -5.53 -3.17 17.01
N PHE A 23 -5.52 -2.95 15.70
CA PHE A 23 -4.94 -3.92 14.76
C PHE A 23 -3.44 -4.10 14.96
N ALA A 24 -2.71 -3.01 15.27
CA ALA A 24 -1.29 -3.07 15.58
C ALA A 24 -1.00 -3.86 16.87
N GLU A 25 -1.79 -3.61 17.93
CA GLU A 25 -1.56 -4.17 19.28
C GLU A 25 -2.01 -5.63 19.42
N GLN A 26 -3.22 -5.97 18.98
CA GLN A 26 -3.83 -7.29 19.25
C GLN A 26 -4.21 -8.06 17.98
N GLY A 27 -3.94 -7.49 16.80
CA GLY A 27 -4.23 -8.09 15.50
C GLY A 27 -5.68 -7.92 15.04
N ILE A 28 -5.89 -8.13 13.74
CA ILE A 28 -7.19 -7.88 13.10
C ILE A 28 -8.25 -8.84 13.64
N HIS A 29 -7.97 -10.14 13.74
CA HIS A 29 -8.95 -11.15 14.17
C HIS A 29 -9.55 -10.88 15.55
N ASN A 30 -8.75 -10.40 16.50
CA ASN A 30 -9.17 -10.13 17.88
C ASN A 30 -9.93 -8.80 18.05
N THR A 31 -9.92 -7.91 17.06
CA THR A 31 -10.59 -6.61 17.15
C THR A 31 -12.05 -6.69 16.71
N ARG A 32 -12.98 -6.24 17.56
CA ARG A 32 -14.42 -6.16 17.26
C ARG A 32 -14.84 -4.71 17.03
N LEU A 33 -15.82 -4.48 16.15
CA LEU A 33 -16.40 -3.14 15.92
C LEU A 33 -16.88 -2.47 17.22
N SER A 34 -17.48 -3.23 18.12
CA SER A 34 -17.93 -2.69 19.41
C SER A 34 -16.79 -2.15 20.28
N ASP A 35 -15.61 -2.74 20.18
CA ASP A 35 -14.46 -2.36 21.01
C ASP A 35 -13.81 -1.10 20.44
N VAL A 36 -13.75 -0.98 19.11
CA VAL A 36 -13.37 0.27 18.42
C VAL A 36 -14.31 1.42 18.79
N ALA A 37 -15.63 1.18 18.79
CA ALA A 37 -16.61 2.20 19.19
C ALA A 37 -16.41 2.67 20.64
N LYS A 38 -16.16 1.72 21.55
CA LYS A 38 -15.86 2.01 22.96
C LYS A 38 -14.59 2.83 23.11
N ALA A 39 -13.52 2.51 22.37
CA ALA A 39 -12.25 3.22 22.43
C ALA A 39 -12.39 4.71 22.06
N VAL A 40 -13.31 5.04 21.14
CA VAL A 40 -13.60 6.42 20.71
C VAL A 40 -14.70 7.08 21.57
N GLY A 41 -15.31 6.35 22.51
CA GLY A 41 -16.40 6.88 23.35
C GLY A 41 -17.72 7.08 22.62
N VAL A 42 -17.94 6.40 21.48
CA VAL A 42 -19.19 6.45 20.73
C VAL A 42 -20.05 5.21 20.96
N THR A 43 -21.35 5.33 20.69
CA THR A 43 -22.26 4.20 20.85
C THR A 43 -21.98 3.10 19.81
N ARG A 44 -22.36 1.86 20.15
CA ARG A 44 -22.32 0.75 19.19
C ARG A 44 -23.12 1.04 17.92
N GLY A 45 -24.23 1.77 18.01
CA GLY A 45 -25.02 2.17 16.85
C GLY A 45 -24.26 3.16 15.94
N ALA A 46 -23.46 4.05 16.53
CA ALA A 46 -22.70 5.04 15.77
C ALA A 46 -21.65 4.40 14.85
N ILE A 47 -20.93 3.36 15.30
CA ILE A 47 -19.96 2.70 14.42
C ILE A 47 -20.64 1.97 13.25
N TYR A 48 -21.81 1.36 13.45
CA TYR A 48 -22.55 0.69 12.37
C TYR A 48 -23.10 1.67 11.33
N TRP A 49 -23.23 2.95 11.66
CA TRP A 49 -23.55 3.99 10.69
C TRP A 49 -22.38 4.27 9.73
N HIS A 50 -21.13 4.10 10.19
CA HIS A 50 -19.92 4.31 9.37
C HIS A 50 -19.41 3.04 8.69
N PHE A 51 -19.58 1.87 9.33
CA PHE A 51 -19.07 0.58 8.87
C PHE A 51 -20.09 -0.51 9.19
N LYS A 52 -20.71 -1.09 8.17
CA LYS A 52 -21.75 -2.10 8.35
C LYS A 52 -21.20 -3.39 8.97
N ASN A 53 -19.95 -3.70 8.70
CA ASN A 53 -19.26 -4.88 9.18
C ASN A 53 -17.75 -4.63 9.29
N LYS A 54 -17.04 -5.63 9.80
CA LYS A 54 -15.59 -5.56 10.01
C LYS A 54 -14.82 -5.47 8.69
N ASP A 55 -15.33 -6.08 7.62
CA ASP A 55 -14.69 -6.06 6.30
C ASP A 55 -14.72 -4.65 5.68
N GLU A 56 -15.78 -3.88 5.88
CA GLU A 56 -15.84 -2.46 5.47
C GLU A 56 -14.83 -1.60 6.25
N LEU A 57 -14.69 -1.85 7.56
CA LEU A 57 -13.67 -1.16 8.38
C LEU A 57 -12.26 -1.52 7.91
N ILE A 58 -11.98 -2.80 7.67
CA ILE A 58 -10.69 -3.28 7.16
C ILE A 58 -10.39 -2.66 5.79
N SER A 59 -11.38 -2.64 4.89
CA SER A 59 -11.22 -2.06 3.55
C SER A 59 -10.86 -0.58 3.61
N ALA A 60 -11.53 0.19 4.48
CA ALA A 60 -11.21 1.60 4.69
C ALA A 60 -9.79 1.82 5.26
N ILE A 61 -9.32 0.94 6.14
CA ILE A 61 -7.95 0.99 6.69
C ILE A 61 -6.92 0.63 5.62
N ILE A 62 -7.20 -0.36 4.76
CA ILE A 62 -6.34 -0.70 3.62
C ILE A 62 -6.16 0.53 2.72
N ASP A 63 -7.24 1.20 2.35
CA ASP A 63 -7.21 2.39 1.48
C ASP A 63 -6.47 3.56 2.14
N ARG A 64 -6.72 3.79 3.43
CA ARG A 64 -6.04 4.82 4.21
C ARG A 64 -4.53 4.59 4.26
N LEU A 65 -4.10 3.34 4.48
CA LEU A 65 -2.69 3.01 4.54
C LEU A 65 -2.02 2.96 3.16
N SER A 66 -2.74 2.66 2.07
CA SER A 66 -2.21 2.72 0.69
C SER A 66 -2.11 4.15 0.14
N THR A 67 -2.94 5.07 0.64
CA THR A 67 -3.08 6.46 0.12
C THR A 67 -1.75 7.20 -0.07
N PRO A 68 -0.77 7.17 0.86
CA PRO A 68 0.49 7.88 0.64
C PRO A 68 1.33 7.32 -0.53
N LEU A 69 1.33 5.99 -0.73
CA LEU A 69 2.00 5.38 -1.88
C LEU A 69 1.26 5.74 -3.18
N GLU A 70 -0.06 5.71 -3.16
CA GLU A 70 -0.87 6.11 -4.33
C GLU A 70 -0.63 7.56 -4.71
N THR A 71 -0.53 8.45 -3.73
CA THR A 71 -0.19 9.87 -3.92
C THR A 71 1.19 10.02 -4.57
N ALA A 72 2.20 9.30 -4.07
CA ALA A 72 3.56 9.33 -4.63
C ALA A 72 3.58 8.82 -6.09
N MET A 73 2.89 7.71 -6.39
CA MET A 73 2.78 7.19 -7.76
C MET A 73 2.05 8.17 -8.69
N GLN A 74 1.02 8.86 -8.21
CA GLN A 74 0.33 9.88 -8.98
C GLN A 74 1.21 11.10 -9.25
N ALA A 75 2.09 11.48 -8.32
CA ALA A 75 3.07 12.54 -8.53
C ALA A 75 4.04 12.17 -9.68
N LEU A 76 4.57 10.94 -9.69
CA LEU A 76 5.41 10.45 -10.79
C LEU A 76 4.69 10.49 -12.15
N LEU A 77 3.40 10.17 -12.19
CA LEU A 77 2.61 10.26 -13.43
C LEU A 77 2.43 11.73 -13.88
N LYS A 78 2.28 12.66 -12.95
CA LYS A 78 2.23 14.10 -13.27
C LYS A 78 3.58 14.59 -13.79
N GLU A 79 4.67 14.17 -13.16
CA GLU A 79 6.03 14.45 -13.62
C GLU A 79 6.32 13.86 -15.00
N ALA A 80 5.81 12.66 -15.28
CA ALA A 80 5.91 12.05 -16.59
C ALA A 80 5.12 12.87 -17.64
N ALA A 81 3.93 13.36 -17.28
CA ALA A 81 3.16 14.24 -18.15
C ALA A 81 3.86 15.59 -18.41
N SER A 82 4.71 16.07 -17.48
CA SER A 82 5.51 17.30 -17.65
C SER A 82 6.91 17.09 -18.21
N GLY A 83 7.31 15.84 -18.52
CA GLY A 83 8.64 15.54 -19.07
C GLY A 83 9.77 15.56 -18.04
N THR A 84 9.47 15.54 -16.74
CA THR A 84 10.45 15.71 -15.65
C THR A 84 10.67 14.47 -14.79
N MET A 85 9.96 13.37 -15.08
CA MET A 85 10.09 12.13 -14.31
C MET A 85 11.45 11.47 -14.52
N THR A 86 12.06 11.00 -13.42
CA THR A 86 13.33 10.26 -13.42
C THR A 86 13.16 8.85 -12.86
N LEU A 87 14.03 7.93 -13.28
CA LEU A 87 14.07 6.59 -12.70
C LEU A 87 14.43 6.58 -11.22
N ASP A 88 15.27 7.54 -10.79
CA ASP A 88 15.61 7.69 -9.38
C ASP A 88 14.37 8.06 -8.55
N ALA A 89 13.49 8.93 -9.05
CA ALA A 89 12.25 9.27 -8.36
C ALA A 89 11.31 8.06 -8.22
N LEU A 90 11.27 7.17 -9.23
CA LEU A 90 10.56 5.91 -9.13
C LEU A 90 11.22 4.97 -8.11
N ALA A 91 12.55 4.83 -8.12
CA ALA A 91 13.28 4.02 -7.15
C ALA A 91 13.03 4.51 -5.70
N GLU A 92 13.12 5.82 -5.46
CA GLU A 92 12.82 6.42 -4.15
C GLU A 92 11.37 6.18 -3.71
N THR A 93 10.41 6.19 -4.64
CA THR A 93 9.01 5.85 -4.33
C THR A 93 8.86 4.40 -3.87
N LEU A 94 9.62 3.48 -4.46
CA LEU A 94 9.65 2.08 -4.04
C LEU A 94 10.32 1.91 -2.67
N VAL A 95 11.44 2.61 -2.42
CA VAL A 95 12.10 2.62 -1.10
C VAL A 95 11.18 3.19 -0.03
N PHE A 96 10.51 4.31 -0.31
CA PHE A 96 9.52 4.93 0.56
C PHE A 96 8.41 3.96 0.96
N SER A 97 7.95 3.13 0.01
CA SER A 97 6.93 2.12 0.30
C SER A 97 7.38 1.10 1.35
N TYR A 98 8.66 0.69 1.31
CA TYR A 98 9.25 -0.19 2.31
C TYR A 98 9.54 0.53 3.63
N GLN A 99 10.03 1.77 3.60
CA GLN A 99 10.26 2.55 4.82
C GLN A 99 8.97 2.67 5.65
N ARG A 100 7.83 2.89 5.00
CA ARG A 100 6.53 2.92 5.67
C ARG A 100 6.15 1.58 6.31
N LEU A 101 6.54 0.46 5.71
CA LEU A 101 6.34 -0.87 6.30
C LEU A 101 7.09 -1.00 7.64
N LEU A 102 8.30 -0.42 7.73
CA LEU A 102 9.13 -0.45 8.93
C LEU A 102 8.65 0.50 10.03
N GLU A 103 8.29 1.73 9.64
CA GLU A 103 8.05 2.83 10.60
C GLU A 103 6.61 2.90 11.11
N VAL A 104 5.65 2.30 10.40
CA VAL A 104 4.23 2.37 10.74
C VAL A 104 3.74 0.98 11.16
N PRO A 105 3.57 0.70 12.47
CA PRO A 105 3.16 -0.63 12.96
C PRO A 105 1.86 -1.15 12.33
N ALA A 106 0.88 -0.27 12.12
CA ALA A 106 -0.37 -0.63 11.46
C ALA A 106 -0.14 -1.03 9.98
N ALA A 107 0.81 -0.42 9.28
CA ALA A 107 1.15 -0.76 7.90
C ALA A 107 1.79 -2.15 7.79
N GLU A 108 2.64 -2.54 8.74
CA GLU A 108 3.20 -3.91 8.81
C GLU A 108 2.07 -4.95 8.93
N LYS A 109 1.18 -4.78 9.92
CA LYS A 109 0.08 -5.73 10.17
C LYS A 109 -0.90 -5.79 8.99
N ILE A 110 -1.24 -4.64 8.41
CA ILE A 110 -2.16 -4.59 7.26
C ILE A 110 -1.52 -5.15 6.00
N THR A 111 -0.22 -4.93 5.76
CA THR A 111 0.47 -5.54 4.60
C THR A 111 0.51 -7.05 4.73
N ARG A 112 0.83 -7.58 5.93
CA ARG A 112 0.77 -9.01 6.23
C ARG A 112 -0.62 -9.59 5.99
N PHE A 113 -1.64 -8.89 6.47
CA PHE A 113 -3.03 -9.27 6.27
C PHE A 113 -3.42 -9.26 4.79
N ALA A 114 -3.08 -8.19 4.07
CA ALA A 114 -3.34 -8.04 2.64
C ALA A 114 -2.69 -9.15 1.83
N MET A 115 -1.44 -9.53 2.16
CA MET A 115 -0.77 -10.67 1.51
C MET A 115 -1.55 -11.97 1.70
N ARG A 116 -1.91 -12.32 2.95
CA ARG A 116 -2.69 -13.52 3.25
C ARG A 116 -4.04 -13.52 2.49
N TYR A 117 -4.79 -12.44 2.55
CA TYR A 117 -6.13 -12.35 1.95
C TYR A 117 -6.10 -12.29 0.42
N SER A 118 -4.99 -11.84 -0.17
CA SER A 118 -4.79 -11.89 -1.62
C SER A 118 -4.64 -13.31 -2.17
N LEU A 119 -4.30 -14.28 -1.31
CA LEU A 119 -4.10 -15.69 -1.67
C LEU A 119 -5.24 -16.60 -1.22
N CYS A 120 -5.79 -16.37 -0.01
CA CYS A 120 -6.74 -17.29 0.62
C CYS A 120 -8.22 -16.95 0.39
N ASN A 121 -8.54 -15.78 -0.19
CA ASN A 121 -9.90 -15.33 -0.48
C ASN A 121 -10.89 -15.43 0.71
N GLU A 122 -10.42 -15.13 1.92
CA GLU A 122 -11.18 -15.29 3.17
C GLU A 122 -12.35 -14.28 3.31
N SER A 123 -12.31 -13.18 2.56
CA SER A 123 -13.44 -12.24 2.42
C SER A 123 -13.54 -11.77 0.96
N PRO A 124 -14.64 -12.06 0.25
CA PRO A 124 -14.82 -11.62 -1.14
C PRO A 124 -14.71 -10.11 -1.32
N VAL A 125 -15.19 -9.33 -0.34
CA VAL A 125 -15.16 -7.86 -0.39
C VAL A 125 -13.73 -7.35 -0.33
N VAL A 126 -12.97 -7.82 0.66
CA VAL A 126 -11.57 -7.42 0.86
C VAL A 126 -10.71 -7.92 -0.30
N SER A 127 -10.86 -9.18 -0.72
CA SER A 127 -10.08 -9.74 -1.81
C SER A 127 -10.37 -9.06 -3.15
N ALA A 128 -11.61 -8.64 -3.41
CA ALA A 128 -11.93 -7.82 -4.58
C ALA A 128 -11.28 -6.43 -4.50
N GLN A 129 -11.26 -5.79 -3.32
CA GLN A 129 -10.55 -4.51 -3.13
C GLN A 129 -9.04 -4.65 -3.37
N LEU A 130 -8.41 -5.66 -2.78
CA LEU A 130 -6.98 -5.94 -2.96
C LEU A 130 -6.62 -6.21 -4.43
N THR A 131 -7.50 -6.91 -5.15
CA THR A 131 -7.35 -7.14 -6.59
C THR A 131 -7.41 -5.84 -7.38
N ARG A 132 -8.41 -4.99 -7.11
CA ARG A 132 -8.53 -3.66 -7.74
C ARG A 132 -7.30 -2.80 -7.47
N ASN A 133 -6.84 -2.72 -6.22
CA ASN A 133 -5.69 -1.91 -5.83
C ASN A 133 -4.41 -2.42 -6.52
N ARG A 134 -4.25 -3.75 -6.62
CA ARG A 134 -3.14 -4.37 -7.38
C ARG A 134 -3.19 -3.98 -8.85
N ASP A 135 -4.35 -4.11 -9.50
CA ASP A 135 -4.48 -3.87 -10.93
C ASP A 135 -4.25 -2.40 -11.28
N GLN A 136 -4.75 -1.48 -10.43
CA GLN A 136 -4.46 -0.05 -10.54
C GLN A 136 -2.97 0.26 -10.36
N ASN A 137 -2.30 -0.35 -9.39
CA ASN A 137 -0.86 -0.15 -9.19
C ASN A 137 -0.03 -0.69 -10.36
N ILE A 138 -0.39 -1.84 -10.92
CA ILE A 138 0.25 -2.37 -12.13
C ILE A 138 0.03 -1.42 -13.31
N ALA A 139 -1.18 -0.87 -13.48
CA ALA A 139 -1.48 0.07 -14.54
C ALA A 139 -0.64 1.36 -14.42
N ARG A 140 -0.56 1.95 -13.21
CA ARG A 140 0.28 3.14 -12.95
C ARG A 140 1.76 2.86 -13.23
N LEU A 141 2.31 1.74 -12.73
CA LEU A 141 3.70 1.35 -13.04
C LEU A 141 3.91 1.15 -14.54
N THR A 142 2.97 0.52 -15.24
CA THR A 142 3.04 0.31 -16.68
C THR A 142 3.12 1.64 -17.44
N GLN A 143 2.34 2.65 -17.01
CA GLN A 143 2.38 3.99 -17.60
C GLN A 143 3.72 4.69 -17.34
N ILE A 144 4.23 4.63 -16.10
CA ILE A 144 5.53 5.22 -15.73
C ILE A 144 6.67 4.60 -16.55
N ILE A 145 6.69 3.26 -16.66
CA ILE A 145 7.69 2.57 -17.46
C ILE A 145 7.52 2.85 -18.95
N GLY A 146 6.27 2.97 -19.44
CA GLY A 146 6.00 3.35 -20.82
C GLY A 146 6.58 4.72 -21.18
N TYR A 147 6.42 5.71 -20.30
CA TYR A 147 7.09 7.01 -20.45
C TYR A 147 8.62 6.85 -20.45
N ALA A 148 9.17 6.08 -19.52
CA ALA A 148 10.61 5.89 -19.40
C ALA A 148 11.22 5.23 -20.64
N GLN A 149 10.47 4.30 -21.26
CA GLN A 149 10.84 3.72 -22.56
C GLN A 149 10.81 4.75 -23.68
N GLN A 150 9.77 5.60 -23.77
CA GLN A 150 9.70 6.64 -24.79
C GLN A 150 10.87 7.63 -24.74
N HIS A 151 11.42 7.86 -23.54
CA HIS A 151 12.55 8.75 -23.29
C HIS A 151 13.90 8.01 -23.16
N GLU A 152 13.95 6.73 -23.58
CA GLU A 152 15.18 5.93 -23.64
C GLU A 152 15.88 5.72 -22.29
N LEU A 153 15.17 5.92 -21.19
CA LEU A 153 15.66 5.67 -19.83
C LEU A 153 15.64 4.16 -19.50
N VAL A 154 14.71 3.42 -20.12
CA VAL A 154 14.48 1.98 -19.88
C VAL A 154 14.52 1.21 -21.19
N ARG A 155 15.07 -0.01 -21.13
CA ARG A 155 15.15 -0.97 -22.24
C ARG A 155 13.79 -1.20 -22.92
N LYS A 156 13.80 -1.37 -24.24
CA LYS A 156 12.60 -1.52 -25.09
C LYS A 156 12.36 -2.95 -25.60
N ASP A 157 13.25 -3.89 -25.30
CA ASP A 157 13.17 -5.31 -25.72
C ASP A 157 12.11 -6.13 -24.92
N ARG A 158 11.45 -5.50 -23.95
CA ARG A 158 10.34 -6.03 -23.15
C ARG A 158 9.23 -5.00 -23.08
N SER A 159 7.99 -5.45 -22.97
CA SER A 159 6.87 -4.53 -22.80
C SER A 159 6.91 -3.83 -21.44
N ALA A 160 6.45 -2.58 -21.37
CA ALA A 160 6.34 -1.83 -20.12
C ALA A 160 5.57 -2.61 -19.03
N ARG A 161 4.51 -3.34 -19.43
CA ARG A 161 3.72 -4.15 -18.50
C ARG A 161 4.52 -5.31 -17.91
N GLN A 162 5.36 -5.99 -18.69
CA GLN A 162 6.23 -7.05 -18.17
C GLN A 162 7.23 -6.51 -17.15
N LEU A 163 7.88 -5.37 -17.46
CA LEU A 163 8.81 -4.72 -16.55
C LEU A 163 8.11 -4.27 -15.25
N ALA A 164 6.90 -3.71 -15.35
CA ALA A 164 6.07 -3.38 -14.19
C ALA A 164 5.75 -4.61 -13.31
N LEU A 165 5.49 -5.77 -13.92
CA LEU A 165 5.28 -7.02 -13.19
C LEU A 165 6.56 -7.50 -12.48
N TYR A 166 7.74 -7.34 -13.09
CA TYR A 166 9.02 -7.68 -12.46
C TYR A 166 9.34 -6.79 -11.28
N ILE A 167 9.13 -5.47 -11.41
CA ILE A 167 9.26 -4.52 -10.31
C ILE A 167 8.34 -4.92 -9.16
N ARG A 168 7.06 -5.18 -9.46
CA ARG A 168 6.10 -5.65 -8.44
C ARG A 168 6.54 -6.94 -7.77
N ALA A 169 7.01 -7.93 -8.54
CA ALA A 169 7.44 -9.22 -8.00
C ALA A 169 8.63 -9.05 -7.04
N HIS A 170 9.57 -8.18 -7.38
CA HIS A 170 10.72 -7.84 -6.55
C HIS A 170 10.29 -7.20 -5.21
N ILE A 171 9.43 -6.17 -5.25
CA ILE A 171 8.91 -5.51 -4.03
C ILE A 171 8.10 -6.48 -3.16
N MET A 172 7.28 -7.34 -3.78
CA MET A 172 6.51 -8.35 -3.05
C MET A 172 7.44 -9.37 -2.36
N GLY A 173 8.54 -9.75 -3.01
CA GLY A 173 9.56 -10.62 -2.43
C GLY A 173 10.24 -9.98 -1.21
N ILE A 174 10.63 -8.70 -1.31
CA ILE A 174 11.20 -7.92 -0.21
C ILE A 174 10.24 -7.88 0.98
N TYR A 175 8.98 -7.52 0.74
CA TYR A 175 7.97 -7.47 1.80
C TYR A 175 7.74 -8.86 2.42
N HIS A 176 7.69 -9.91 1.61
CA HIS A 176 7.52 -11.27 2.10
C HIS A 176 8.68 -11.69 3.00
N GLN A 177 9.94 -11.44 2.61
CA GLN A 177 11.11 -11.74 3.43
C GLN A 177 11.01 -11.06 4.79
N HIS A 178 10.80 -9.74 4.81
CA HIS A 178 10.65 -8.95 6.03
C HIS A 178 9.51 -9.48 6.92
N LEU A 179 8.35 -9.74 6.34
CA LEU A 179 7.18 -10.19 7.11
C LEU A 179 7.32 -11.64 7.58
N SER A 180 7.95 -12.52 6.80
CA SER A 180 8.08 -13.95 7.13
C SER A 180 9.06 -14.22 8.27
N SER A 181 10.17 -13.48 8.35
CA SER A 181 11.13 -13.57 9.45
C SER A 181 12.07 -12.36 9.44
N SER A 182 11.73 -11.32 10.22
CA SER A 182 12.56 -10.12 10.32
C SER A 182 13.94 -10.39 10.93
N GLU A 183 14.08 -11.41 11.78
CA GLU A 183 15.36 -11.81 12.38
C GLU A 183 16.32 -12.47 11.38
N LEU A 184 15.78 -13.21 10.39
CA LEU A 184 16.59 -13.87 9.36
C LEU A 184 16.87 -12.97 8.15
N TYR A 185 16.07 -11.92 7.97
CA TYR A 185 16.20 -10.95 6.89
C TYR A 185 16.16 -9.52 7.45
N PRO A 186 17.19 -9.08 8.20
CA PRO A 186 17.27 -7.74 8.76
C PRO A 186 17.62 -6.73 7.67
N ASN A 187 16.81 -6.67 6.62
CA ASN A 187 17.03 -5.78 5.50
C ASN A 187 16.79 -4.34 5.98
N GLY A 188 17.88 -3.65 6.26
CA GLY A 188 17.87 -2.22 6.54
C GLY A 188 17.42 -1.45 5.30
N LEU A 189 17.12 -0.17 5.47
CA LEU A 189 16.71 0.66 4.33
C LEU A 189 17.83 0.75 3.27
N GLU A 190 19.10 0.67 3.68
CA GLU A 190 20.26 0.63 2.78
C GLU A 190 20.28 -0.64 1.90
N ASP A 191 20.02 -1.82 2.47
CA ASP A 191 19.94 -3.07 1.70
C ASP A 191 18.80 -3.03 0.68
N ILE A 192 17.67 -2.43 1.05
CA ILE A 192 16.54 -2.27 0.15
C ILE A 192 16.85 -1.28 -0.97
N ARG A 193 17.53 -0.17 -0.66
CA ARG A 193 18.04 0.77 -1.67
C ARG A 193 18.96 0.06 -2.65
N LEU A 194 19.92 -0.73 -2.16
CA LEU A 194 20.82 -1.51 -2.99
C LEU A 194 20.08 -2.52 -3.88
N SER A 195 19.14 -3.26 -3.30
CA SER A 195 18.32 -4.24 -4.03
C SER A 195 17.51 -3.59 -5.16
N ILE A 196 16.89 -2.43 -4.89
CA ILE A 196 16.14 -1.67 -5.89
C ILE A 196 17.07 -1.11 -6.96
N ASN A 197 18.25 -0.61 -6.58
CA ASN A 197 19.24 -0.12 -7.55
C ASN A 197 19.71 -1.22 -8.50
N LEU A 198 20.03 -2.42 -7.98
CA LEU A 198 20.40 -3.58 -8.79
C LEU A 198 19.29 -3.98 -9.78
N LEU A 199 18.02 -3.93 -9.34
CA LEU A 199 16.89 -4.14 -10.24
C LEU A 199 16.88 -3.07 -11.35
N PHE A 200 17.05 -1.79 -11.00
CA PHE A 200 16.96 -0.67 -11.94
C PHE A 200 18.12 -0.63 -12.92
N GLU A 201 19.33 -1.03 -12.52
CA GLU A 201 20.45 -1.24 -13.42
C GLU A 201 20.10 -2.22 -14.54
N GLY A 202 19.42 -3.33 -14.23
CA GLY A 202 18.94 -4.29 -15.23
C GLY A 202 17.80 -3.79 -16.12
N LEU A 203 17.14 -2.69 -15.75
CA LEU A 203 16.07 -2.05 -16.52
C LEU A 203 16.57 -0.96 -17.47
N LYS A 204 17.73 -0.35 -17.21
CA LYS A 204 18.28 0.73 -18.04
C LYS A 204 18.40 0.28 -19.50
N ALA A 205 18.24 1.22 -20.42
CA ALA A 205 18.53 0.96 -21.82
C ALA A 205 20.01 0.57 -21.98
N ASP A 206 20.30 -0.35 -22.89
CA ASP A 206 21.68 -0.65 -23.26
C ASP A 206 22.32 0.63 -23.83
N ALA A 207 23.48 1.00 -23.31
CA ALA A 207 24.24 2.18 -23.73
C ALA A 207 24.85 2.02 -25.14
#